data_AF-A0A6M4NST6-F1
#
_entry.id   AF-A0A6M4NST6-F1
#
_cell.length_a   1.000
_cell.length_b   1.000
_cell.length_c   1.000
_cell.angle_alpha   90.00
_cell.angle_beta   90.00
_cell.angle_gamma   90.00
#
_symmetry.space_group_name_H-M   'P 1'
#
loop_
_entity.id
_entity.type
_entity.pdbx_description
1 polymer ?
#
loop_
_entity_poly.entity_id
_entity_poly.type
_entity_poly.pdbx_seq_one_letter_code
_entity_poly.pdbx_strand_id
1 'polypeptide(L)'
;MKLNKLLVVMICSSGLALSGCGVNSVKDIDPSGYSMASDYAFAVIEKSGCIGKIDGLFVKSGEKRATKDGLEYIFSGNNLHCTQTSFKEQMANYCRSKGGEPVQGETWCRKDDTPLFYVGELSTLEKNANQSQEHWFSTALKRGFISERVQEKEALIAKENEKLAEKERTRIRNMKVNVNVGDSICREDYDVPLYQYSSRIFYQGYVESKSGNKIKVRIVRHGGEKDIINDVTPNPVVWVENKGWFHC
;
A
#
# COMPACT_ATOMS: atom_id res chain seq x y z
N MET A 1 38.08 77.74 -17.85
CA MET A 1 38.28 77.76 -16.39
C MET A 1 36.95 77.44 -15.72
N LYS A 2 36.93 76.35 -14.94
CA LYS A 2 35.95 75.85 -13.95
C LYS A 2 34.47 76.29 -14.01
N LEU A 3 33.61 75.27 -14.18
CA LEU A 3 32.23 75.18 -13.68
C LEU A 3 32.13 75.59 -12.20
N ASN A 4 31.08 76.34 -11.86
CA ASN A 4 30.53 76.38 -10.51
C ASN A 4 29.03 76.02 -10.56
N LYS A 5 28.73 74.98 -9.78
CA LYS A 5 27.47 74.36 -9.36
C LYS A 5 26.23 75.28 -9.33
N LEU A 6 25.05 74.76 -9.71
CA LEU A 6 23.99 74.47 -8.73
C LEU A 6 22.79 73.68 -9.32
N LEU A 7 22.41 72.65 -8.55
CA LEU A 7 21.08 72.06 -8.33
C LEU A 7 20.30 71.43 -9.51
N VAL A 8 20.42 70.10 -9.61
CA VAL A 8 19.33 69.22 -10.08
C VAL A 8 18.93 68.34 -8.90
N VAL A 9 17.65 68.45 -8.51
CA VAL A 9 16.99 67.63 -7.50
C VAL A 9 16.97 66.19 -8.01
N MET A 10 17.78 65.33 -7.40
CA MET A 10 17.77 63.90 -7.67
C MET A 10 16.70 63.26 -6.77
N ILE A 11 15.58 62.91 -7.38
CA ILE A 11 14.57 62.04 -6.78
C ILE A 11 15.23 60.67 -6.64
N CYS A 12 15.82 60.39 -5.47
CA CYS A 12 16.27 59.05 -5.12
C CYS A 12 15.04 58.15 -5.08
N SER A 13 14.90 57.36 -6.13
CA SER A 13 13.99 56.24 -6.26
C SER A 13 14.11 55.32 -5.04
N SER A 14 13.14 55.40 -4.15
CA SER A 14 12.79 54.36 -3.19
C SER A 14 12.26 53.15 -3.95
N GLY A 15 13.16 52.45 -4.65
CA GLY A 15 12.92 51.10 -5.15
C GLY A 15 12.95 50.15 -3.96
N LEU A 16 11.90 50.19 -3.14
CA LEU A 16 11.55 49.06 -2.29
C LEU A 16 11.31 47.89 -3.24
N ALA A 17 12.34 47.06 -3.40
CA ALA A 17 12.20 45.73 -3.95
C ALA A 17 11.22 44.99 -3.03
N LEU A 18 9.94 45.05 -3.38
CA LEU A 18 8.95 44.06 -3.00
C LEU A 18 9.46 42.73 -3.54
N SER A 19 10.30 42.05 -2.75
CA SER A 19 10.65 40.66 -2.99
C SER A 19 9.34 39.88 -2.95
N GLY A 20 8.87 39.51 -4.14
CA GLY A 20 7.61 38.83 -4.32
C GLY A 20 7.51 37.58 -3.45
N CYS A 21 6.31 37.34 -2.94
CA CYS A 21 5.90 36.08 -2.36
C CYS A 21 5.89 35.00 -3.47
N GLY A 22 7.08 34.55 -3.87
CA GLY A 22 7.27 33.45 -4.82
C GLY A 22 7.57 32.18 -4.05
N VAL A 23 6.87 31.10 -4.39
CA VAL A 23 7.28 29.74 -4.03
C VAL A 23 8.57 29.47 -4.81
N ASN A 24 9.69 29.24 -4.10
CA ASN A 24 10.98 28.97 -4.70
C ASN A 24 11.22 27.46 -4.75
N SER A 25 11.83 26.98 -5.83
CA SER A 25 12.41 25.64 -5.85
C SER A 25 13.50 25.55 -4.79
N VAL A 26 13.52 24.42 -4.07
CA VAL A 26 14.60 24.08 -3.14
C VAL A 26 15.94 24.16 -3.87
N LYS A 27 16.98 24.69 -3.22
CA LYS A 27 18.33 24.73 -3.81
C LYS A 27 18.87 23.31 -3.92
N ASP A 28 19.62 23.07 -4.98
CA ASP A 28 20.34 21.81 -5.10
C ASP A 28 21.46 21.76 -4.06
N ILE A 29 21.39 20.79 -3.13
CA ILE A 29 22.36 20.61 -2.06
C ILE A 29 23.08 19.29 -2.28
N ASP A 30 24.40 19.34 -2.36
CA ASP A 30 25.24 18.15 -2.46
C ASP A 30 24.96 17.19 -1.26
N PRO A 31 24.48 15.96 -1.53
CA PRO A 31 24.17 14.99 -0.49
C PRO A 31 25.41 14.29 0.10
N SER A 32 26.59 14.44 -0.50
CA SER A 32 27.80 13.67 -0.17
C SER A 32 28.22 13.77 1.30
N GLY A 33 28.10 14.97 1.89
CA GLY A 33 28.53 15.26 3.25
C GLY A 33 27.59 14.78 4.37
N TYR A 34 26.45 14.18 4.04
CA TYR A 34 25.40 13.86 5.02
C TYR A 34 25.28 12.35 5.23
N SER A 35 25.48 11.87 6.46
CA SER A 35 25.34 10.43 6.80
C SER A 35 23.90 10.01 7.06
N MET A 36 23.06 10.92 7.56
CA MET A 36 21.67 10.67 7.92
C MET A 36 20.71 11.43 7.01
N ALA A 37 19.59 10.79 6.64
CA ALA A 37 18.54 11.40 5.83
C ALA A 37 17.90 12.61 6.54
N SER A 38 17.74 12.51 7.86
CA SER A 38 17.24 13.59 8.71
C SER A 38 18.18 14.81 8.74
N ASP A 39 19.50 14.60 8.69
CA ASP A 39 20.48 15.69 8.59
C ASP A 39 20.41 16.39 7.24
N TYR A 40 20.31 15.60 6.17
CA TYR A 40 20.18 16.13 4.83
C TYR A 40 18.87 16.90 4.65
N ALA A 41 17.75 16.32 5.09
CA ALA A 41 16.43 16.97 5.03
C ALA A 41 16.39 18.31 5.79
N PHE A 42 17.01 18.36 6.97
CA PHE A 42 17.17 19.61 7.72
C PHE A 42 17.95 20.66 6.90
N ALA A 43 19.09 20.26 6.31
CA ALA A 43 19.90 21.17 5.51
C ALA A 43 19.19 21.64 4.24
N VAL A 44 18.41 20.77 3.58
CA VAL A 44 17.54 21.07 2.44
C VAL A 44 16.59 22.21 2.78
N ILE A 45 15.92 22.15 3.92
CA ILE A 45 15.00 23.20 4.36
C ILE A 45 15.75 24.49 4.75
N GLU A 46 16.81 24.37 5.54
CA GLU A 46 17.53 25.51 6.10
C GLU A 46 18.28 26.31 5.01
N LYS A 47 19.06 25.64 4.16
CA LYS A 47 19.93 26.30 3.17
C LYS A 47 19.17 26.80 1.94
N SER A 48 17.99 26.24 1.68
CA SER A 48 17.11 26.67 0.59
C SER A 48 16.26 27.89 0.96
N GLY A 49 16.30 28.36 2.21
CA GLY A 49 15.50 29.49 2.67
C GLY A 49 14.00 29.20 2.62
N CYS A 50 13.61 27.94 2.85
CA CYS A 50 12.20 27.52 2.81
C CYS A 50 11.36 28.20 3.89
N ILE A 51 11.99 28.62 5.00
CA ILE A 51 11.45 29.58 5.96
C ILE A 51 12.15 30.90 5.61
N GLY A 52 11.41 31.91 5.17
CA GLY A 52 12.00 33.19 4.73
C GLY A 52 12.96 33.78 5.77
N LYS A 53 13.95 34.58 5.34
CA LYS A 53 15.03 35.08 6.22
C LYS A 53 14.55 35.81 7.49
N ILE A 54 13.39 36.47 7.42
CA ILE A 54 12.78 37.18 8.56
C ILE A 54 12.04 36.20 9.48
N ASP A 55 11.31 35.24 8.90
CA ASP A 55 10.58 34.20 9.63
C ASP A 55 11.54 33.22 10.33
N GLY A 56 12.72 32.97 9.75
CA GLY A 56 13.77 32.11 10.31
C GLY A 56 14.43 32.68 11.58
N LEU A 57 14.18 33.95 11.93
CA LEU A 57 14.60 34.52 13.22
C LEU A 57 13.69 34.06 14.38
N PHE A 58 12.48 33.59 14.09
CA PHE A 58 11.46 33.24 15.09
C PHE A 58 10.89 31.82 14.93
N VAL A 59 11.14 31.16 13.78
CA VAL A 59 10.61 29.84 13.45
C VAL A 59 11.75 28.85 13.24
N LYS A 60 11.67 27.67 13.90
CA LYS A 60 12.62 26.58 13.71
C LYS A 60 12.40 25.88 12.36
N SER A 61 13.50 25.54 11.69
CA SER A 61 13.54 24.75 10.44
C SER A 61 12.96 23.34 10.56
N GLY A 62 12.64 22.90 11.77
CA GLY A 62 12.12 21.57 12.06
C GLY A 62 12.79 20.99 13.29
N GLU A 63 12.35 19.80 13.67
CA GLU A 63 12.89 19.10 14.82
C GLU A 63 13.25 17.67 14.43
N LYS A 64 14.38 17.21 14.96
CA LYS A 64 14.79 15.81 14.90
C LYS A 64 14.40 15.15 16.21
N ARG A 65 13.71 14.03 16.14
CA ARG A 65 13.22 13.30 17.30
C ARG A 65 13.44 11.82 17.10
N ALA A 66 14.11 11.19 18.06
CA ALA A 66 14.16 9.74 18.15
C ALA A 66 12.82 9.23 18.70
N THR A 67 12.13 8.40 17.93
CA THR A 67 10.87 7.76 18.30
C THR A 67 11.04 6.24 18.37
N LYS A 68 9.98 5.53 18.75
CA LYS A 68 9.91 4.06 18.68
C LYS A 68 9.99 3.53 17.24
N ASP A 69 9.64 4.37 16.27
CA ASP A 69 9.53 4.01 14.86
C ASP A 69 10.84 4.30 14.11
N GLY A 70 11.65 5.24 14.59
CA GLY A 70 12.95 5.56 14.03
C GLY A 70 13.45 6.95 14.43
N LEU A 71 14.47 7.44 13.73
CA LEU A 71 14.89 8.83 13.78
C LEU A 71 14.06 9.63 12.79
N GLU A 72 13.23 10.55 13.30
CA GLU A 72 12.35 11.37 12.50
C GLU A 72 12.87 12.80 12.42
N TYR A 73 12.78 13.41 11.24
CA TYR A 73 12.84 14.85 11.06
C TYR A 73 11.45 15.33 10.61
N ILE A 74 10.91 16.34 11.29
CA ILE A 74 9.64 16.96 10.94
C ILE A 74 9.85 18.47 10.80
N PHE A 75 9.46 19.02 9.66
CA PHE A 75 9.35 20.46 9.47
C PHE A 75 8.29 21.08 10.41
N SER A 76 8.65 22.13 11.15
CA SER A 76 7.79 22.76 12.16
C SER A 76 7.32 24.18 11.79
N GLY A 77 7.51 24.62 10.55
CA GLY A 77 7.15 25.97 10.11
C GLY A 77 5.73 26.08 9.53
N ASN A 78 5.16 27.27 9.62
CA ASN A 78 3.80 27.56 9.10
C ASN A 78 3.82 28.27 7.71
N ASN A 79 4.96 28.81 7.29
CA ASN A 79 5.14 29.52 6.02
C ASN A 79 6.26 28.87 5.20
N LEU A 80 5.93 27.82 4.44
CA LEU A 80 6.90 27.17 3.57
C LEU A 80 6.89 27.84 2.18
N HIS A 81 8.04 28.37 1.77
CA HIS A 81 8.27 28.86 0.41
C HIS A 81 8.73 27.77 -0.56
N CYS A 82 8.98 26.56 -0.08
CA CYS A 82 9.40 25.41 -0.87
C CYS A 82 8.20 24.51 -1.22
N THR A 83 8.33 23.70 -2.26
CA THR A 83 7.29 22.70 -2.58
C THR A 83 7.69 21.33 -2.03
N GLN A 84 6.69 20.53 -1.65
CA GLN A 84 6.89 19.12 -1.29
C GLN A 84 7.56 18.34 -2.42
N THR A 85 7.23 18.64 -3.68
CA THR A 85 7.85 18.02 -4.87
C THR A 85 9.35 18.27 -4.89
N SER A 86 9.78 19.53 -4.77
CA SER A 86 11.22 19.86 -4.77
C SER A 86 11.97 19.28 -3.57
N PHE A 87 11.31 19.10 -2.41
CA PHE A 87 11.90 18.40 -1.27
C PHE A 87 12.08 16.90 -1.57
N LYS A 88 11.06 16.23 -2.12
CA LYS A 88 11.12 14.82 -2.51
C LYS A 88 12.21 14.57 -3.55
N GLU A 89 12.35 15.44 -4.55
CA GLU A 89 13.41 15.35 -5.55
C GLU A 89 14.81 15.40 -4.93
N GLN A 90 15.05 16.30 -3.98
CA GLN A 90 16.33 16.35 -3.25
C GLN A 90 16.54 15.07 -2.43
N MET A 91 15.52 14.58 -1.74
CA MET A 91 15.61 13.31 -1.00
C MET A 91 15.85 12.11 -1.92
N ALA A 92 15.31 12.12 -3.15
CA ALA A 92 15.57 11.11 -4.16
C ALA A 92 17.03 11.17 -4.64
N ASN A 93 17.61 12.37 -4.81
CA ASN A 93 19.03 12.54 -5.11
C ASN A 93 19.91 12.03 -3.96
N TYR A 94 19.55 12.34 -2.72
CA TYR A 94 20.21 11.78 -1.55
C TYR A 94 20.15 10.25 -1.53
N CYS A 95 18.99 9.65 -1.81
CA CYS A 95 18.84 8.21 -1.91
C CYS A 95 19.84 7.59 -2.92
N ARG A 96 19.89 8.15 -4.13
CA ARG A 96 20.82 7.71 -5.19
C ARG A 96 22.28 7.84 -4.75
N SER A 97 22.63 8.93 -4.06
CA SER A 97 23.99 9.12 -3.52
C SER A 97 24.41 8.07 -2.48
N LYS A 98 23.45 7.43 -1.81
CA LYS A 98 23.69 6.31 -0.88
C LYS A 98 23.65 4.94 -1.56
N GLY A 99 23.60 4.92 -2.89
CA GLY A 99 23.49 3.70 -3.69
C GLY A 99 22.14 3.02 -3.51
N GLY A 100 21.11 3.77 -3.12
CA GLY A 100 19.73 3.31 -3.06
C GLY A 100 18.93 3.80 -4.27
N GLU A 101 17.71 3.30 -4.36
CA GLU A 101 16.73 3.60 -5.39
C GLU A 101 15.47 4.21 -4.74
N PRO A 102 14.99 5.36 -5.24
CA PRO A 102 13.68 5.88 -4.88
C PRO A 102 12.58 4.98 -5.43
N VAL A 103 11.68 4.50 -4.57
CA VAL A 103 10.57 3.62 -4.93
C VAL A 103 9.25 4.14 -4.38
N GLN A 104 8.14 3.58 -4.87
CA GLN A 104 6.78 3.87 -4.37
C GLN A 104 6.42 5.36 -4.44
N GLY A 105 6.65 5.98 -5.61
CA GLY A 105 6.42 7.41 -5.80
C GLY A 105 7.38 8.29 -4.98
N GLU A 106 8.64 7.85 -4.87
CA GLU A 106 9.73 8.53 -4.14
C GLU A 106 9.52 8.67 -2.63
N THR A 107 8.53 7.97 -2.07
CA THR A 107 8.25 7.97 -0.63
C THR A 107 9.19 7.06 0.16
N TRP A 108 9.89 6.15 -0.51
CA TRP A 108 10.85 5.26 0.12
C TRP A 108 12.17 5.26 -0.64
N CYS A 109 13.27 5.25 0.10
CA CYS A 109 14.58 4.90 -0.42
C CYS A 109 14.89 3.45 -0.06
N ARG A 110 15.29 2.66 -1.05
CA ARG A 110 15.53 1.22 -0.91
C ARG A 110 16.91 0.83 -1.43
N LYS A 111 17.54 -0.16 -0.82
CA LYS A 111 18.74 -0.80 -1.36
C LYS A 111 18.64 -2.31 -1.12
N ASP A 112 18.75 -3.12 -2.17
CA ASP A 112 18.66 -4.58 -2.09
C ASP A 112 17.42 -5.05 -1.29
N ASP A 113 16.25 -4.50 -1.65
CA ASP A 113 14.97 -4.73 -0.98
C ASP A 113 14.93 -4.37 0.52
N THR A 114 15.88 -3.55 0.98
CA THR A 114 15.97 -3.05 2.36
C THR A 114 15.65 -1.55 2.40
N PRO A 115 14.70 -1.10 3.22
CA PRO A 115 14.38 0.32 3.34
C PRO A 115 15.53 1.05 4.04
N LEU A 116 16.01 2.14 3.45
CA LEU A 116 17.00 3.03 4.05
C LEU A 116 16.32 4.13 4.86
N PHE A 117 15.36 4.82 4.24
CA PHE A 117 14.55 5.86 4.89
C PHE A 117 13.24 6.09 4.12
N TYR A 118 12.27 6.67 4.82
CA TYR A 118 10.99 7.16 4.32
C TYR A 118 11.06 8.66 4.10
N VAL A 119 10.35 9.14 3.08
CA VAL A 119 10.16 10.56 2.74
C VAL A 119 8.66 10.87 2.82
N GLY A 120 8.30 11.71 3.78
CA GLY A 120 6.97 12.28 3.91
C GLY A 120 6.79 13.54 3.07
N GLU A 121 5.91 14.44 3.50
CA GLU A 121 5.71 15.71 2.82
C GLU A 121 6.95 16.60 2.91
N LEU A 122 7.41 16.85 4.14
CA LEU A 122 8.60 17.64 4.50
C LEU A 122 9.26 17.02 5.73
N SER A 123 9.25 15.69 5.74
CA SER A 123 9.71 14.88 6.85
C SER A 123 10.46 13.68 6.32
N THR A 124 11.31 13.14 7.17
CA THR A 124 11.99 11.88 6.90
C THR A 124 11.89 10.99 8.12
N LEU A 125 11.87 9.69 7.90
CA LEU A 125 12.00 8.70 8.96
C LEU A 125 13.04 7.67 8.53
N GLU A 126 14.07 7.47 9.35
CA GLU A 126 15.12 6.50 9.08
C GLU A 126 15.40 5.65 10.32
N LYS A 127 16.20 4.59 10.15
CA LYS A 127 16.55 3.72 11.28
C LYS A 127 17.31 4.49 12.35
N ASN A 128 16.87 4.40 13.60
CA ASN A 128 17.62 4.93 14.73
C ASN A 128 18.84 4.04 15.04
N ALA A 129 19.93 4.61 15.56
CA ALA A 129 21.14 3.88 15.93
C ALA A 129 20.88 2.73 16.92
N ASN A 130 19.91 2.90 17.82
CA ASN A 130 19.55 1.90 18.83
C ASN A 130 18.52 0.86 18.34
N GLN A 131 18.13 0.88 17.06
CA GLN A 131 17.12 0.01 16.48
C GLN A 131 17.75 -1.13 15.67
N SER A 132 17.29 -2.36 15.91
CA SER A 132 17.68 -3.52 15.11
C SER A 132 17.18 -3.38 13.67
N GLN A 133 17.84 -4.09 12.74
CA GLN A 133 17.45 -4.04 11.34
C GLN A 133 16.05 -4.64 11.12
N GLU A 134 15.71 -5.67 11.88
CA GLU A 134 14.43 -6.37 11.82
C GLU A 134 13.29 -5.48 12.33
N HIS A 135 13.51 -4.76 13.44
CA HIS A 135 12.52 -3.81 13.97
C HIS A 135 12.29 -2.67 12.97
N TRP A 136 13.36 -2.14 12.35
CA TRP A 136 13.23 -1.13 11.31
C TRP A 136 12.46 -1.63 10.09
N PHE A 137 12.79 -2.82 9.59
CA PHE A 137 12.10 -3.42 8.46
C PHE A 137 10.60 -3.62 8.76
N SER A 138 10.26 -4.11 9.96
CA SER A 138 8.87 -4.26 10.40
C SER A 138 8.13 -2.92 10.47
N THR A 139 8.77 -1.87 10.98
CA THR A 139 8.19 -0.53 10.99
C THR A 139 7.97 0.00 9.58
N ALA A 140 8.93 -0.21 8.67
CA ALA A 140 8.81 0.20 7.28
C ALA A 140 7.61 -0.47 6.59
N LEU A 141 7.45 -1.80 6.76
CA LEU A 141 6.30 -2.53 6.23
C LEU A 141 4.97 -1.97 6.76
N LYS A 142 4.87 -1.72 8.07
CA LYS A 142 3.67 -1.12 8.70
C LYS A 142 3.34 0.27 8.18
N ARG A 143 4.36 1.01 7.75
CA ARG A 143 4.24 2.35 7.14
C ARG A 143 4.01 2.29 5.63
N GLY A 144 3.90 1.09 5.06
CA GLY A 144 3.56 0.88 3.66
C GLY A 144 4.75 0.68 2.73
N PHE A 145 5.96 0.39 3.24
CA PHE A 145 7.05 -0.08 2.38
C PHE A 145 6.65 -1.40 1.70
N ILE A 146 6.82 -1.46 0.38
CA ILE A 146 6.52 -2.65 -0.40
C ILE A 146 7.83 -3.38 -0.63
N SER A 147 7.89 -4.62 -0.12
CA SER A 147 9.06 -5.47 -0.23
C SER A 147 8.78 -6.66 -1.15
N GLU A 148 9.65 -6.83 -2.15
CA GLU A 148 9.55 -7.92 -3.11
C GLU A 148 9.68 -9.28 -2.41
N ARG A 149 10.62 -9.41 -1.46
CA ARG A 149 10.82 -10.68 -0.72
C ARG A 149 9.58 -11.08 0.10
N VAL A 150 8.82 -10.10 0.60
CA VAL A 150 7.59 -10.36 1.37
C VAL A 150 6.46 -10.76 0.43
N GLN A 151 6.29 -10.04 -0.68
CA GLN A 151 5.26 -10.33 -1.68
C GLN A 151 5.43 -11.72 -2.29
N GLU A 152 6.66 -12.10 -2.65
CA GLU A 152 6.95 -13.42 -3.18
C GLU A 152 6.61 -14.53 -2.19
N LYS A 153 6.96 -14.34 -0.91
CA LYS A 153 6.64 -15.31 0.16
C LYS A 153 5.13 -15.45 0.34
N GLU A 154 4.39 -14.34 0.36
CA GLU A 154 2.94 -14.35 0.48
C GLU A 154 2.27 -14.99 -0.73
N ALA A 155 2.77 -14.74 -1.95
CA ALA A 155 2.28 -15.37 -3.18
C ALA A 155 2.53 -16.88 -3.18
N LEU A 156 3.68 -17.34 -2.68
CA LEU A 156 3.97 -18.77 -2.52
C LEU A 156 3.00 -19.44 -1.53
N ILE A 157 2.76 -18.80 -0.38
CA ILE A 157 1.79 -19.28 0.63
C ILE A 157 0.38 -19.33 0.02
N ALA A 158 -0.03 -18.30 -0.72
CA ALA A 158 -1.33 -18.26 -1.37
C ALA A 158 -1.49 -19.41 -2.39
N LYS A 159 -0.46 -19.66 -3.20
CA LYS A 159 -0.44 -20.76 -4.17
C LYS A 159 -0.48 -22.14 -3.51
N GLU A 160 0.19 -22.31 -2.37
CA GLU A 160 0.14 -23.54 -1.59
C GLU A 160 -1.25 -23.76 -0.97
N ASN A 161 -1.85 -22.71 -0.41
CA ASN A 161 -3.20 -22.74 0.14
C ASN A 161 -4.24 -23.06 -0.95
N GLU A 162 -4.09 -22.52 -2.16
CA GLU A 162 -4.96 -22.83 -3.29
C GLU A 162 -4.85 -24.31 -3.68
N LYS A 163 -3.63 -24.87 -3.75
CA LYS A 163 -3.43 -26.30 -4.01
C LYS A 163 -4.06 -27.18 -2.93
N LEU A 164 -3.93 -26.79 -1.66
CA LEU A 164 -4.54 -27.50 -0.54
C LEU A 164 -6.08 -27.45 -0.63
N ALA A 165 -6.64 -26.27 -0.94
CA ALA A 165 -8.07 -26.10 -1.13
C ALA A 165 -8.60 -26.95 -2.30
N GLU A 166 -7.89 -26.99 -3.44
CA GLU A 166 -8.30 -27.80 -4.59
C GLU A 166 -8.20 -29.31 -4.32
N LYS A 167 -7.16 -29.73 -3.59
CA LYS A 167 -7.02 -31.12 -3.13
C LYS A 167 -8.20 -31.51 -2.25
N GLU A 168 -8.62 -30.63 -1.35
CA GLU A 168 -9.76 -30.87 -0.48
C GLU A 168 -11.08 -30.88 -1.25
N ARG A 169 -11.30 -29.95 -2.20
CA ARG A 169 -12.46 -29.98 -3.10
C ARG A 169 -12.52 -31.29 -3.88
N THR A 170 -11.40 -31.74 -4.43
CA THR A 170 -11.30 -33.01 -5.15
C THR A 170 -11.61 -34.21 -4.24
N ARG A 171 -11.15 -34.17 -2.97
CA ARG A 171 -11.47 -35.21 -1.97
C ARG A 171 -12.98 -35.27 -1.71
N ILE A 172 -13.60 -34.11 -1.45
CA ILE A 172 -15.05 -34.00 -1.19
C ILE A 172 -15.85 -34.48 -2.41
N ARG A 173 -15.51 -34.01 -3.62
CA ARG A 173 -16.17 -34.43 -4.89
C ARG A 173 -16.11 -35.95 -5.13
N ASN A 174 -15.07 -36.62 -4.63
CA ASN A 174 -14.91 -38.06 -4.77
C ASN A 174 -15.47 -38.87 -3.58
N MET A 175 -15.88 -38.21 -2.50
CA MET A 175 -16.42 -38.86 -1.32
C MET A 175 -17.78 -39.45 -1.64
N LYS A 176 -17.92 -40.77 -1.41
CA LYS A 176 -19.19 -41.46 -1.61
C LYS A 176 -20.16 -41.12 -0.48
N VAL A 177 -21.40 -40.84 -0.83
CA VAL A 177 -22.50 -40.71 0.13
C VAL A 177 -23.24 -42.05 0.26
N ASN A 178 -23.57 -42.41 1.50
CA ASN A 178 -24.51 -43.50 1.77
C ASN A 178 -25.88 -42.88 2.07
N VAL A 179 -26.87 -43.19 1.23
CA VAL A 179 -28.21 -42.60 1.25
C VAL A 179 -29.29 -43.66 1.09
N ASN A 180 -30.49 -43.39 1.57
CA ASN A 180 -31.72 -44.13 1.35
C ASN A 180 -32.65 -43.33 0.44
N VAL A 181 -33.67 -44.02 -0.10
CA VAL A 181 -34.76 -43.34 -0.82
C VAL A 181 -35.50 -42.45 0.17
N GLY A 182 -35.69 -41.18 -0.20
CA GLY A 182 -36.30 -40.14 0.64
C GLY A 182 -35.31 -39.19 1.31
N ASP A 183 -34.02 -39.54 1.37
CA ASP A 183 -33.01 -38.68 2.02
C ASP A 183 -32.83 -37.36 1.26
N SER A 184 -32.66 -36.27 2.02
CA SER A 184 -32.27 -34.95 1.49
C SER A 184 -30.76 -34.88 1.36
N ILE A 185 -30.28 -34.60 0.16
CA ILE A 185 -28.84 -34.47 -0.12
C ILE A 185 -28.50 -33.17 -0.81
N CYS A 186 -27.29 -32.71 -0.51
CA CYS A 186 -26.70 -31.47 -0.94
C CYS A 186 -25.41 -31.74 -1.70
N ARG A 187 -25.10 -30.93 -2.71
CA ARG A 187 -23.82 -30.92 -3.42
C ARG A 187 -23.45 -29.49 -3.75
N GLU A 188 -22.24 -29.09 -3.40
CA GLU A 188 -21.70 -27.78 -3.77
C GLU A 188 -21.63 -27.66 -5.30
N ASP A 189 -22.17 -26.56 -5.83
CA ASP A 189 -21.98 -26.19 -7.23
C ASP A 189 -20.65 -25.46 -7.37
N TYR A 190 -19.72 -26.11 -8.04
CA TYR A 190 -18.39 -25.57 -8.27
C TYR A 190 -18.24 -24.87 -9.62
N ASP A 191 -19.24 -24.95 -10.49
CA ASP A 191 -19.23 -24.28 -11.80
C ASP A 191 -19.62 -22.81 -11.69
N VAL A 192 -20.18 -22.44 -10.53
CA VAL A 192 -20.57 -21.07 -10.20
C VAL A 192 -19.39 -20.29 -9.59
N PRO A 193 -19.01 -19.14 -10.17
CA PRO A 193 -17.95 -18.31 -9.60
C PRO A 193 -18.35 -17.72 -8.24
N LEU A 194 -17.51 -17.92 -7.21
CA LEU A 194 -17.78 -17.48 -5.83
C LEU A 194 -18.02 -15.97 -5.68
N TYR A 195 -17.49 -15.13 -6.58
CA TYR A 195 -17.68 -13.67 -6.50
C TYR A 195 -19.07 -13.22 -6.95
N GLN A 196 -19.86 -14.07 -7.61
CA GLN A 196 -21.20 -13.73 -8.09
C GLN A 196 -22.26 -13.84 -7.00
N TYR A 197 -21.96 -14.55 -5.91
CA TYR A 197 -22.93 -14.88 -4.87
C TYR A 197 -22.37 -14.61 -3.48
N SER A 198 -23.26 -14.31 -2.54
CA SER A 198 -22.87 -13.95 -1.17
C SER A 198 -22.41 -15.15 -0.32
N SER A 199 -22.66 -16.37 -0.81
CA SER A 199 -22.40 -17.61 -0.11
C SER A 199 -22.08 -18.75 -1.09
N ARG A 200 -21.61 -19.89 -0.56
CA ARG A 200 -21.44 -21.10 -1.38
C ARG A 200 -22.80 -21.54 -1.91
N ILE A 201 -22.81 -21.95 -3.17
CA ILE A 201 -24.01 -22.38 -3.88
C ILE A 201 -24.09 -23.90 -3.84
N PHE A 202 -25.28 -24.41 -3.58
CA PHE A 202 -25.53 -25.84 -3.50
C PHE A 202 -26.75 -26.23 -4.33
N TYR A 203 -26.66 -27.39 -4.96
CA TYR A 203 -27.82 -28.16 -5.35
C TYR A 203 -28.33 -28.95 -4.15
N GLN A 204 -29.63 -28.87 -3.87
CA GLN A 204 -30.32 -29.70 -2.89
C GLN A 204 -31.42 -30.51 -3.59
N GLY A 205 -31.55 -31.78 -3.21
CA GLY A 205 -32.53 -32.68 -3.78
C GLY A 205 -32.86 -33.88 -2.91
N TYR A 206 -33.89 -34.61 -3.30
CA TYR A 206 -34.33 -35.84 -2.63
C TYR A 206 -33.97 -37.07 -3.46
N VAL A 207 -33.50 -38.12 -2.81
CA VAL A 207 -33.17 -39.40 -3.45
C VAL A 207 -34.46 -40.16 -3.78
N GLU A 208 -34.72 -40.40 -5.06
CA GLU A 208 -35.89 -41.16 -5.52
C GLU A 208 -35.61 -42.64 -5.75
N SER A 209 -34.38 -43.00 -6.13
CA SER A 209 -34.00 -44.37 -6.44
C SER A 209 -32.48 -44.55 -6.42
N LYS A 210 -32.03 -45.80 -6.36
CA LYS A 210 -30.61 -46.18 -6.32
C LYS A 210 -30.37 -47.32 -7.30
N SER A 211 -29.26 -47.27 -8.03
CA SER A 211 -28.83 -48.34 -8.92
C SER A 211 -27.30 -48.39 -8.97
N GLY A 212 -26.70 -49.38 -8.31
CA GLY A 212 -25.26 -49.51 -8.20
C GLY A 212 -24.60 -48.28 -7.55
N ASN A 213 -23.68 -47.64 -8.28
CA ASN A 213 -22.99 -46.40 -7.87
C ASN A 213 -23.76 -45.12 -8.20
N LYS A 214 -24.96 -45.21 -8.78
CA LYS A 214 -25.78 -44.06 -9.15
C LYS A 214 -27.00 -43.90 -8.26
N ILE A 215 -27.39 -42.66 -8.07
CA ILE A 215 -28.61 -42.25 -7.37
C ILE A 215 -29.45 -41.39 -8.29
N LYS A 216 -30.77 -41.58 -8.25
CA LYS A 216 -31.75 -40.75 -8.94
C LYS A 216 -32.18 -39.68 -7.97
N VAL A 217 -31.97 -38.41 -8.32
CA VAL A 217 -32.21 -37.27 -7.43
C VAL A 217 -33.18 -36.32 -8.09
N ARG A 218 -34.23 -35.94 -7.37
CA ARG A 218 -35.09 -34.80 -7.72
C ARG A 218 -34.49 -33.56 -7.12
N ILE A 219 -33.95 -32.68 -7.95
CA ILE A 219 -33.37 -31.41 -7.50
C ILE A 219 -34.52 -30.46 -7.18
N VAL A 220 -34.53 -29.87 -5.99
CA VAL A 220 -35.61 -28.99 -5.51
C VAL A 220 -35.15 -27.57 -5.22
N ARG A 221 -33.84 -27.35 -5.09
CA ARG A 221 -33.26 -26.04 -4.84
C ARG A 221 -31.86 -25.94 -5.42
N HIS A 222 -31.56 -24.77 -5.95
CA HIS A 222 -30.21 -24.36 -6.32
C HIS A 222 -29.97 -22.97 -5.73
N GLY A 223 -28.94 -22.83 -4.91
CA GLY A 223 -28.66 -21.56 -4.23
C GLY A 223 -27.83 -21.71 -2.96
N GLY A 224 -27.55 -20.58 -2.33
CA GLY A 224 -26.87 -20.48 -1.05
C GLY A 224 -27.83 -20.04 0.06
N GLU A 225 -27.30 -19.66 1.22
CA GLU A 225 -28.10 -19.25 2.38
C GLU A 225 -29.00 -18.03 2.07
N LYS A 226 -28.47 -17.09 1.25
CA LYS A 226 -29.16 -15.84 0.87
C LYS A 226 -29.37 -15.70 -0.64
N ASP A 227 -28.91 -16.68 -1.40
CA ASP A 227 -28.88 -16.65 -2.87
C ASP A 227 -29.81 -17.74 -3.42
N ILE A 228 -30.60 -17.42 -4.45
CA ILE A 228 -31.47 -18.38 -5.13
C ILE A 228 -31.19 -18.31 -6.63
N ILE A 229 -30.96 -19.47 -7.25
CA ILE A 229 -30.79 -19.63 -8.69
C ILE A 229 -32.00 -20.39 -9.22
N ASN A 230 -32.79 -19.74 -10.07
CA ASN A 230 -34.08 -20.24 -10.56
C ASN A 230 -33.93 -21.11 -11.83
N ASP A 231 -33.00 -22.05 -11.84
CA ASP A 231 -32.73 -22.96 -12.97
C ASP A 231 -33.25 -24.39 -12.75
N VAL A 232 -33.70 -24.70 -11.52
CA VAL A 232 -34.17 -26.04 -11.14
C VAL A 232 -35.69 -26.18 -11.13
N THR A 233 -36.47 -25.24 -11.65
CA THR A 233 -37.94 -25.40 -11.79
C THR A 233 -38.26 -26.06 -13.14
N PRO A 234 -39.10 -27.13 -13.24
CA PRO A 234 -40.06 -27.65 -12.26
C PRO A 234 -39.56 -28.86 -11.44
N ASN A 235 -38.34 -28.80 -10.91
CA ASN A 235 -37.65 -29.83 -10.14
C ASN A 235 -37.18 -31.02 -11.00
N PRO A 236 -36.11 -30.85 -11.80
CA PRO A 236 -35.61 -31.88 -12.69
C PRO A 236 -35.17 -33.11 -11.90
N VAL A 237 -35.34 -34.28 -12.53
CA VAL A 237 -34.98 -35.56 -11.96
C VAL A 237 -33.83 -36.13 -12.76
N VAL A 238 -32.68 -36.32 -12.11
CA VAL A 238 -31.42 -36.67 -12.77
C VAL A 238 -30.77 -37.89 -12.13
N TRP A 239 -30.13 -38.73 -12.94
CA TRP A 239 -29.23 -39.77 -12.45
C TRP A 239 -27.82 -39.21 -12.29
N VAL A 240 -27.27 -39.34 -11.09
CA VAL A 240 -25.94 -38.84 -10.75
C VAL A 240 -25.13 -39.91 -10.04
N GLU A 241 -23.80 -39.81 -10.09
CA GLU A 241 -22.92 -40.62 -9.27
C GLU A 241 -23.17 -40.34 -7.78
N ASN A 242 -23.05 -41.36 -6.94
CA ASN A 242 -23.19 -41.23 -5.47
C ASN A 242 -21.97 -40.58 -4.80
N LYS A 243 -21.25 -39.71 -5.51
CA LYS A 243 -20.04 -39.03 -5.05
C LYS A 243 -20.23 -37.52 -5.04
N GLY A 244 -19.58 -36.83 -4.10
CA GLY A 244 -19.63 -35.37 -3.99
C GLY A 244 -20.91 -34.83 -3.38
N TRP A 245 -21.87 -35.70 -3.09
CA TRP A 245 -23.07 -35.40 -2.32
C TRP A 245 -22.81 -35.62 -0.83
N PHE A 246 -23.54 -34.92 0.00
CA PHE A 246 -23.59 -35.12 1.45
C PHE A 246 -25.05 -34.95 1.92
N HIS A 247 -25.37 -35.48 3.10
CA HIS A 247 -26.67 -35.22 3.70
C HIS A 247 -26.79 -33.74 4.02
N CYS A 248 -27.86 -33.11 3.54
CA CYS A 248 -28.28 -31.86 4.14
C CYS A 248 -28.82 -32.19 5.56
#